data_AF-A0A9W6LT37-F1
#
_entry.id   AF-A0A9W6LT37-F1
#
_cell.length_a   1.000
_cell.length_b   1.000
_cell.length_c   1.000
_cell.angle_alpha   90.00
_cell.angle_beta   90.00
_cell.angle_gamma   90.00
#
_symmetry.space_group_name_H-M   'P 1'
#
loop_
_entity.id
_entity.type
_entity.pdbx_description
1 polymer ?
#
loop_
_entity_poly.entity_id
_entity_poly.type
_entity_poly.pdbx_seq_one_letter_code
_entity_poly.pdbx_strand_id
1 'polypeptide(L)'
;MPEASSVVDKLRPLHPPVPDGTADILIMTLVGCVAGVVLSMAVRHFLARRRPLRRAALDALAASRALPAPDRLAAQARLLRDVACALHDGARSLRGEAWLTHLDGVFETRLFSEGLGRAYGDALYQPRQDDPTEALDAALGRLLARLEK
;
A
#
# COMPACT_ATOMS: atom_id res chain seq x y z
N MET A 1 -56.68 -36.29 5.32
CA MET A 1 -56.30 -34.92 4.91
C MET A 1 -55.08 -34.99 4.00
N PRO A 2 -55.25 -35.07 2.66
CA PRO A 2 -54.16 -35.22 1.69
C PRO A 2 -53.78 -33.93 0.93
N GLU A 3 -54.38 -32.78 1.28
CA GLU A 3 -54.27 -31.52 0.52
C GLU A 3 -52.92 -30.78 0.69
N ALA A 4 -52.22 -30.97 1.81
CA ALA A 4 -50.99 -30.22 2.07
C ALA A 4 -49.82 -30.65 1.17
N SER A 5 -49.76 -31.94 0.79
CA SER A 5 -48.68 -32.51 -0.01
C SER A 5 -48.74 -32.08 -1.47
N SER A 6 -49.94 -31.86 -2.02
CA SER A 6 -50.14 -31.46 -3.43
C SER A 6 -49.75 -30.01 -3.69
N VAL A 7 -49.88 -29.14 -2.67
CA VAL A 7 -49.46 -27.74 -2.74
C VAL A 7 -47.93 -27.62 -2.73
N VAL A 8 -47.24 -28.42 -1.92
CA VAL A 8 -45.77 -28.47 -1.88
C VAL A 8 -45.19 -29.03 -3.19
N ASP A 9 -45.82 -30.06 -3.77
CA ASP A 9 -45.37 -30.64 -5.03
C ASP A 9 -45.54 -29.67 -6.23
N LYS A 10 -46.56 -28.79 -6.17
CA LYS A 10 -46.78 -27.69 -7.14
C LYS A 10 -45.80 -26.52 -7.03
N LEU A 11 -45.10 -26.37 -5.89
CA LEU A 11 -44.12 -25.29 -5.68
C LEU A 11 -42.68 -25.72 -6.00
N ARG A 12 -42.41 -27.04 -6.02
CA ARG A 12 -41.10 -27.62 -6.40
C ARG A 12 -40.56 -27.20 -7.78
N PRO A 13 -41.38 -26.89 -8.82
CA PRO A 13 -40.87 -26.48 -10.13
C PRO A 13 -40.32 -25.05 -10.20
N LEU A 14 -40.42 -24.24 -9.15
CA LEU A 14 -39.89 -22.87 -9.13
C LEU A 14 -38.42 -22.84 -8.68
N HIS A 15 -37.56 -23.60 -9.35
CA HIS A 15 -36.14 -23.24 -9.37
C HIS A 15 -35.95 -22.15 -10.43
N PRO A 16 -35.52 -20.92 -10.08
CA PRO A 16 -35.17 -19.94 -11.09
C PRO A 16 -34.02 -20.53 -11.93
N PRO A 17 -34.10 -20.51 -13.27
CA PRO A 17 -32.93 -20.83 -14.08
C PRO A 17 -31.84 -19.83 -13.70
N VAL A 18 -30.69 -20.32 -13.23
CA VAL A 18 -29.49 -19.48 -13.09
C VAL A 18 -29.24 -18.91 -14.48
N PRO A 19 -29.31 -17.58 -14.71
CA PRO A 19 -29.16 -17.04 -16.04
C PRO A 19 -27.73 -17.33 -16.51
N ASP A 20 -27.59 -18.07 -17.61
CA ASP A 20 -26.29 -18.53 -18.14
C ASP A 20 -25.30 -17.36 -18.37
N GLY A 21 -25.80 -16.15 -18.60
CA GLY A 21 -24.98 -14.93 -18.76
C GLY A 21 -24.51 -14.25 -17.48
N THR A 22 -24.95 -14.68 -16.29
CA THR A 22 -24.54 -14.05 -15.02
C THR A 22 -23.06 -14.23 -14.76
N ALA A 23 -22.51 -15.40 -15.12
CA ALA A 23 -21.10 -15.69 -15.02
C ALA A 23 -20.27 -14.83 -15.99
N ASP A 24 -20.72 -14.65 -17.23
CA ASP A 24 -20.06 -13.77 -18.21
C ASP A 24 -20.06 -12.31 -17.76
N ILE A 25 -21.18 -11.82 -17.21
CA ILE A 25 -21.27 -10.45 -16.67
C ILE A 25 -20.32 -10.28 -15.47
N LEU A 26 -20.24 -11.29 -14.59
CA LEU A 26 -19.31 -11.27 -13.45
C LEU A 26 -17.84 -11.27 -13.91
N ILE A 27 -17.50 -12.08 -14.92
CA ILE A 27 -16.16 -12.15 -15.49
C ILE A 27 -15.80 -10.83 -16.19
N MET A 28 -16.69 -10.26 -17.01
CA MET A 28 -16.45 -8.96 -17.65
C MET A 28 -16.30 -7.83 -16.62
N THR A 29 -17.09 -7.85 -15.55
CA THR A 29 -16.99 -6.88 -14.46
C THR A 29 -15.65 -7.03 -13.73
N LEU A 30 -15.25 -8.26 -13.42
CA LEU A 30 -13.97 -8.54 -12.76
C LEU A 30 -12.79 -8.11 -13.64
N VAL A 31 -12.83 -8.42 -14.94
CA VAL A 31 -11.82 -8.01 -15.92
C VAL A 31 -11.75 -6.49 -16.02
N GLY A 32 -12.89 -5.80 -16.08
CA GLY A 32 -12.96 -4.34 -16.07
C GLY A 32 -12.37 -3.72 -14.81
N CYS A 33 -12.66 -4.29 -13.63
CA CYS A 33 -12.08 -3.86 -12.36
C CYS A 33 -10.56 -4.07 -12.35
N VAL A 34 -10.07 -5.25 -12.76
CA VAL A 34 -8.63 -5.54 -12.79
C VAL A 34 -7.92 -4.62 -13.78
N ALA A 35 -8.46 -4.45 -14.99
CA ALA A 35 -7.91 -3.55 -15.99
C ALA A 35 -7.90 -2.10 -15.50
N GLY A 36 -8.98 -1.66 -14.84
CA GLY A 36 -9.06 -0.33 -14.23
C GLY A 36 -8.02 -0.11 -13.13
N VAL A 37 -7.77 -1.10 -12.28
CA VAL A 37 -6.72 -1.07 -11.26
C VAL A 37 -5.34 -0.99 -11.90
N VAL A 38 -5.05 -1.85 -12.89
CA VAL A 38 -3.76 -1.86 -13.61
C VAL A 38 -3.53 -0.54 -14.32
N LEU A 39 -4.52 -0.01 -15.04
CA LEU A 39 -4.43 1.25 -15.75
C LEU A 39 -4.24 2.43 -14.78
N SER A 40 -5.00 2.45 -13.68
CA SER A 40 -4.83 3.46 -12.62
C SER A 40 -3.43 3.41 -12.02
N MET A 41 -2.90 2.21 -11.80
CA MET A 41 -1.56 2.01 -11.28
C MET A 41 -0.48 2.45 -12.29
N ALA A 42 -0.67 2.14 -13.57
CA ALA A 42 0.21 2.55 -14.65
C ALA A 42 0.21 4.07 -14.85
N VAL A 43 -0.96 4.70 -14.89
CA VAL A 43 -1.09 6.17 -14.99
C VAL A 43 -0.45 6.85 -13.79
N ARG A 44 -0.69 6.35 -12.57
CA ARG A 44 -0.02 6.87 -11.36
C ARG A 44 1.48 6.70 -11.44
N HIS A 45 1.97 5.57 -11.96
CA HIS A 45 3.40 5.32 -12.15
C HIS A 45 4.03 6.30 -13.18
N PHE A 46 3.37 6.51 -14.32
CA PHE A 46 3.81 7.47 -15.34
C PHE A 46 3.75 8.93 -14.88
N LEU A 47 2.70 9.32 -14.14
CA LEU A 47 2.61 10.65 -13.55
C LEU A 47 3.63 10.84 -12.42
N ALA A 48 3.89 9.81 -11.61
CA ALA A 48 4.92 9.83 -10.58
C ALA A 48 6.31 10.05 -11.19
N ARG A 49 6.60 9.44 -12.35
CA ARG A 49 7.84 9.71 -13.11
C ARG A 49 8.00 11.15 -13.59
N ARG A 50 6.89 11.90 -13.78
CA ARG A 50 6.92 13.30 -14.23
C ARG A 50 6.91 14.31 -13.11
N ARG A 51 6.61 13.89 -11.88
CA ARG A 51 6.67 14.77 -10.70
C ARG A 51 8.08 14.81 -10.16
N PRO A 52 8.58 15.96 -9.69
CA PRO A 52 9.85 16.00 -8.97
C PRO A 52 9.72 15.09 -7.74
N LEU A 53 10.60 14.10 -7.64
CA LEU A 53 10.60 13.04 -6.62
C LEU A 53 10.36 13.59 -5.21
N ARG A 54 11.02 14.70 -4.90
CA ARG A 54 10.86 15.45 -3.64
C ARG A 54 9.40 15.81 -3.34
N ARG A 55 8.69 16.41 -4.30
CA ARG A 55 7.31 16.87 -4.07
C ARG A 55 6.35 15.70 -3.91
N ALA A 56 6.53 14.65 -4.71
CA ALA A 56 5.77 13.42 -4.56
C ALA A 56 6.00 12.77 -3.17
N ALA A 57 7.25 12.75 -2.69
CA ALA A 57 7.58 12.20 -1.38
C ALA A 57 7.01 13.06 -0.23
N LEU A 58 7.06 14.39 -0.32
CA LEU A 58 6.47 15.27 0.69
C LEU A 58 4.94 15.16 0.73
N ASP A 59 4.28 15.10 -0.43
CA ASP A 59 2.83 14.89 -0.52
C ASP A 59 2.43 13.53 0.09
N ALA A 60 3.19 12.48 -0.18
CA ALA A 60 2.95 11.15 0.37
C ALA A 60 3.18 11.09 1.90
N LEU A 61 4.19 11.81 2.42
CA LEU A 61 4.40 11.94 3.86
C LEU A 61 3.22 12.68 4.51
N ALA A 62 2.74 13.77 3.90
CA ALA A 62 1.56 14.49 4.37
C ALA A 62 0.30 13.60 4.40
N ALA A 63 0.11 12.78 3.36
CA ALA A 63 -1.00 11.83 3.30
C ALA A 63 -0.92 10.76 4.40
N SER A 64 0.28 10.26 4.73
CA SER A 64 0.45 9.26 5.80
C SER A 64 0.06 9.79 7.20
N ARG A 65 0.19 11.10 7.44
CA ARG A 65 -0.16 11.71 8.73
C ARG A 65 -1.64 11.65 9.07
N ALA A 66 -2.49 11.50 8.06
CA ALA A 66 -3.93 11.31 8.25
C ALA A 66 -4.31 9.88 8.70
N LEU A 67 -3.35 8.94 8.70
CA LEU A 67 -3.59 7.55 9.07
C LEU A 67 -3.36 7.31 10.57
N PRO A 68 -4.02 6.28 11.15
CA PRO A 68 -3.70 5.76 12.48
C PRO A 68 -2.22 5.37 12.59
N ALA A 69 -1.63 5.44 13.79
CA ALA A 69 -0.20 5.17 14.05
C ALA A 69 0.37 3.89 13.38
N PRO A 70 -0.26 2.70 13.45
CA PRO A 70 0.29 1.50 12.80
C PRO A 70 0.28 1.61 11.26
N ASP A 71 -0.80 2.14 10.70
CA ASP A 71 -0.97 2.31 9.25
C ASP A 71 -0.06 3.42 8.70
N ARG A 72 0.18 4.46 9.50
CA ARG A 72 1.10 5.56 9.18
C ARG A 72 2.52 5.06 8.99
N LEU A 73 3.00 4.23 9.92
CA LEU A 73 4.36 3.68 9.88
C LEU A 73 4.56 2.76 8.67
N ALA A 74 3.56 1.94 8.34
CA ALA A 74 3.56 1.12 7.13
C ALA A 74 3.55 1.96 5.84
N ALA A 75 2.76 3.04 5.81
CA ALA A 75 2.72 3.96 4.67
C ALA A 75 4.06 4.70 4.48
N GLN A 76 4.68 5.17 5.56
CA GLN A 76 6.02 5.78 5.54
C GLN A 76 7.09 4.77 5.08
N ALA A 77 7.04 3.52 5.54
CA ALA A 77 7.97 2.47 5.10
C ALA A 77 7.86 2.20 3.59
N ARG A 78 6.64 2.22 3.05
CA ARG A 78 6.38 2.06 1.62
C ARG A 78 6.90 3.26 0.82
N LEU A 79 6.66 4.47 1.31
CA LEU A 79 7.19 5.71 0.73
C LEU A 79 8.72 5.66 0.62
N LEU A 80 9.42 5.27 1.70
CA LEU A 80 10.87 5.15 1.70
C LEU A 80 11.37 4.14 0.66
N ARG A 81 10.67 3.01 0.50
CA ARG A 81 10.95 2.00 -0.54
C ARG A 81 10.78 2.57 -1.94
N ASP A 82 9.71 3.31 -2.19
CA ASP A 82 9.46 3.93 -3.50
C ASP A 82 10.53 4.97 -3.82
N VAL A 83 10.95 5.79 -2.85
CA VAL A 83 12.03 6.78 -3.01
C VAL A 83 13.37 6.09 -3.26
N ALA A 84 13.73 5.09 -2.46
CA ALA A 84 15.00 4.37 -2.64
C ALA A 84 15.04 3.64 -4.00
N CYS A 85 13.95 3.01 -4.42
CA CYS A 85 13.87 2.36 -5.75
C CYS A 85 13.94 3.38 -6.90
N ALA A 86 13.42 4.59 -6.71
CA ALA A 86 13.51 5.65 -7.72
C ALA A 86 14.93 6.20 -7.88
N LEU A 87 15.76 6.12 -6.83
CA LEU A 87 17.16 6.56 -6.83
C LEU A 87 18.13 5.43 -7.23
N HIS A 88 17.84 4.19 -6.81
CA HIS A 88 18.65 3.02 -7.08
C HIS A 88 17.79 1.77 -7.32
N ASP A 89 17.84 1.23 -8.54
CA ASP A 89 17.08 0.03 -8.93
C ASP A 89 17.37 -1.22 -8.07
N GLY A 90 18.55 -1.30 -7.45
CA GLY A 90 18.95 -2.39 -6.56
C GLY A 90 18.30 -2.39 -5.18
N ALA A 91 17.63 -1.31 -4.78
CA ALA A 91 17.08 -1.16 -3.43
C ALA A 91 15.92 -2.14 -3.13
N ARG A 92 15.25 -2.67 -4.16
CA ARG A 92 14.05 -3.52 -4.02
C ARG A 92 14.31 -4.86 -3.32
N SER A 93 15.52 -5.41 -3.44
CA SER A 93 15.88 -6.70 -2.84
C SER A 93 16.33 -6.58 -1.38
N LEU A 94 16.62 -5.37 -0.89
CA LEU A 94 17.16 -5.14 0.44
C LEU A 94 16.08 -5.27 1.52
N ARG A 95 16.45 -5.92 2.64
CA ARG A 95 15.58 -6.16 3.80
C ARG A 95 16.38 -6.03 5.10
N GLY A 96 15.68 -5.89 6.23
CA GLY A 96 16.27 -5.83 7.57
C GLY A 96 17.34 -4.74 7.71
N GLU A 97 18.45 -5.08 8.34
CA GLU A 97 19.57 -4.15 8.56
C GLU A 97 20.19 -3.62 7.26
N ALA A 98 20.33 -4.47 6.23
CA ALA A 98 20.89 -4.04 4.94
C ALA A 98 20.04 -2.94 4.27
N TRP A 99 18.72 -2.98 4.49
CA TRP A 99 17.81 -1.92 4.06
C TRP A 99 18.04 -0.61 4.83
N LEU A 100 18.21 -0.69 6.15
CA LEU A 100 18.43 0.49 7.00
C LEU A 100 19.77 1.17 6.69
N THR A 101 20.84 0.39 6.53
CA THR A 101 22.15 0.91 6.12
C THR A 101 22.11 1.56 4.74
N HIS A 102 21.33 1.00 3.81
CA HIS A 102 21.16 1.61 2.50
C HIS A 102 20.43 2.95 2.57
N LEU A 103 19.36 3.06 3.38
CA LEU A 103 18.67 4.33 3.61
C LEU A 103 19.59 5.39 4.23
N ASP A 104 20.42 4.99 5.19
CA ASP A 104 21.43 5.87 5.78
C ASP A 104 22.42 6.39 4.74
N GLY A 105 22.84 5.56 3.78
CA GLY A 105 23.66 5.98 2.64
C GLY A 105 22.95 6.94 1.69
N VAL A 106 21.69 6.66 1.34
CA VAL A 106 20.88 7.50 0.42
C VAL A 106 20.61 8.89 1.01
N PHE A 107 20.34 8.97 2.31
CA PHE A 107 19.99 10.21 3.00
C PHE A 107 21.17 10.84 3.75
N GLU A 108 22.38 10.29 3.61
CA GLU A 108 23.60 10.69 4.34
C GLU A 108 23.34 10.89 5.85
N THR A 109 22.70 9.89 6.48
CA THR A 109 22.29 9.93 7.88
C THR A 109 22.63 8.63 8.61
N ARG A 110 22.39 8.57 9.93
CA ARG A 110 22.46 7.35 10.75
C ARG A 110 21.15 7.09 11.49
N LEU A 111 20.10 7.81 11.10
CA LEU A 111 18.78 7.73 11.74
C LEU A 111 18.18 6.33 11.61
N PHE A 112 18.46 5.63 10.51
CA PHE A 112 17.82 4.37 10.18
C PHE A 112 18.49 3.17 10.85
N SER A 113 19.83 3.09 10.87
CA SER A 113 20.57 2.01 11.54
C SER A 113 20.70 2.20 13.05
N GLU A 114 20.96 3.42 13.54
CA GLU A 114 21.26 3.67 14.96
C GLU A 114 20.09 4.33 15.72
N GLY A 115 19.17 4.99 15.00
CA GLY A 115 18.15 5.85 15.58
C GLY A 115 16.73 5.28 15.57
N LEU A 116 15.76 6.20 15.63
CA LEU A 116 14.32 5.91 15.60
C LEU A 116 13.89 5.19 14.31
N GLY A 117 14.66 5.31 13.23
CA GLY A 117 14.35 4.72 11.93
C GLY A 117 14.49 3.20 11.88
N ARG A 118 15.03 2.55 12.92
CA ARG A 118 15.01 1.08 13.06
C ARG A 118 13.60 0.49 13.04
N ALA A 119 12.60 1.31 13.37
CA ALA A 119 11.18 0.95 13.22
C ALA A 119 10.77 0.58 11.78
N TYR A 120 11.53 0.96 10.75
CA TYR A 120 11.26 0.62 9.35
C TYR A 120 11.93 -0.68 8.87
N GLY A 121 12.73 -1.31 9.73
CA GLY A 121 13.36 -2.61 9.50
C GLY A 121 12.44 -3.75 9.93
N ASP A 122 12.99 -4.73 10.64
CA ASP A 122 12.23 -5.91 11.08
C ASP A 122 11.21 -5.60 12.19
N ALA A 123 11.38 -4.45 12.87
CA ALA A 123 10.47 -3.95 13.91
C ALA A 123 9.18 -3.29 13.36
N LEU A 124 9.02 -3.23 12.03
CA LEU A 124 7.86 -2.57 11.38
C LEU A 124 6.53 -3.25 11.75
N TYR A 125 6.52 -4.58 11.84
CA TYR A 125 5.32 -5.37 12.10
C TYR A 125 5.21 -5.86 13.55
N GLN A 126 6.13 -5.42 14.42
CA GLN A 126 6.09 -5.81 15.82
C GLN A 126 5.12 -4.90 16.59
N PRO A 127 4.29 -5.46 17.48
CA PRO A 127 3.46 -4.67 18.39
C PRO A 127 4.35 -3.73 19.21
N ARG A 128 4.05 -2.44 19.20
CA ARG A 128 4.81 -1.42 19.92
C ARG A 128 3.91 -0.67 20.89
N GLN A 129 4.42 -0.44 22.09
CA GLN A 129 3.72 0.33 23.12
C GLN A 129 4.01 1.82 23.01
N ASP A 130 5.19 2.18 22.51
CA ASP A 130 5.58 3.57 22.26
C ASP A 130 5.24 4.00 20.82
N ASP A 131 4.76 5.23 20.66
CA ASP A 131 4.46 5.84 19.37
C ASP A 131 5.54 6.88 18.99
N PRO A 132 6.65 6.47 18.34
CA PRO A 132 7.67 7.39 17.86
C PRO A 132 7.27 8.12 16.56
N THR A 133 6.03 7.98 16.10
CA THR A 133 5.66 8.32 14.72
C THR A 133 5.71 9.83 14.46
N GLU A 134 5.44 10.66 15.45
CA GLU A 134 5.54 12.13 15.30
C GLU A 134 7.00 12.60 15.16
N ALA A 135 7.92 12.04 15.95
CA ALA A 135 9.35 12.34 15.84
C ALA A 135 9.92 11.85 14.49
N LEU A 136 9.45 10.68 14.03
CA LEU A 136 9.76 10.13 12.72
C LEU A 136 9.21 11.01 11.59
N ASP A 137 7.98 11.48 11.69
CA ASP A 137 7.34 12.40 10.73
C ASP A 137 8.15 13.68 10.54
N ALA A 138 8.64 14.26 11.64
CA ALA A 138 9.48 15.46 11.61
C ALA A 138 10.86 15.17 11.02
N ALA A 139 11.48 14.05 11.37
CA ALA A 139 12.78 13.65 10.84
C ALA A 139 12.72 13.36 9.33
N LEU A 140 11.72 12.59 8.89
CA LEU A 140 11.48 12.30 7.47
C LEU A 140 11.20 13.56 6.67
N GLY A 141 10.42 14.49 7.20
CA GLY A 141 10.16 15.78 6.53
C GLY A 141 11.45 16.56 6.26
N ARG A 142 12.39 16.58 7.21
CA ARG A 142 13.71 17.21 7.02
C ARG A 142 14.58 16.49 6.01
N LEU A 143 14.59 15.15 6.02
CA LEU A 143 15.38 14.34 5.09
C LEU A 143 14.88 14.47 3.65
N LEU A 144 13.57 14.35 3.44
CA LEU A 144 12.97 14.50 2.11
C LEU A 144 13.12 15.92 1.55
N ALA A 145 13.12 16.94 2.41
CA ALA A 145 13.39 18.31 2.01
C ALA A 145 14.82 18.51 1.49
N ARG A 146 15.78 17.68 1.91
CA ARG A 146 17.21 17.75 1.54
C ARG A 146 17.59 17.02 0.25
N LEU A 147 16.72 16.20 -0.33
CA LEU A 147 16.97 15.46 -1.59
C LEU A 147 17.11 16.35 -2.85
N GLU A 148 17.40 17.64 -2.69
CA GLU A 148 17.36 18.67 -3.73
C GLU A 148 18.73 18.88 -4.41
N LYS A 149 19.53 17.81 -4.60
CA LYS A 149 20.84 17.93 -5.24
C LYS A 149 20.96 17.07 -6.49
#